data_AF-A0A2A4F257-F1
#
_entry.id   AF-A0A2A4F257-F1
#
_cell.length_a   1.000
_cell.length_b   1.000
_cell.length_c   1.000
_cell.angle_alpha   90.00
_cell.angle_beta   90.00
_cell.angle_gamma   90.00
#
_symmetry.space_group_name_H-M   'P 1'
#
loop_
_entity.id
_entity.type
_entity.pdbx_description
1 polymer ?
#
loop_
_entity_poly.entity_id
_entity_poly.type
_entity_poly.pdbx_seq_one_letter_code
_entity_poly.pdbx_strand_id
1 'polypeptide(L)'
;MTTTTKKTAERLIKKYPNRRLYDTETSTYITLADVKQLVLDQEDFKVIDAKSNEDLTRAILLQIILEEESGGLPMFSSSMLSQIIRFYGHAMQGMMGTYLEKNIQAFIDIQAKLADQSKNLVEGKAMNPEVWSQFMNMQAPMMQGMMTSYIEQSKNMFVQMQEQMQTQAKSMFSNFPFTQPVPNSTEPEKK
;
A
#
# COMPACT_ATOMS: atom_id res chain seq x y z
N MET A 1 -35.16 27.39 -27.72
CA MET A 1 -33.77 27.01 -27.43
C MET A 1 -33.52 25.69 -28.13
N THR A 2 -32.72 25.68 -29.19
CA THR A 2 -32.41 24.47 -29.97
C THR A 2 -31.30 23.71 -29.27
N THR A 3 -31.63 22.62 -28.61
CA THR A 3 -30.66 21.65 -28.10
C THR A 3 -30.19 20.78 -29.27
N THR A 4 -29.03 21.11 -29.83
CA THR A 4 -28.35 20.27 -30.81
C THR A 4 -27.82 19.04 -30.10
N THR A 5 -28.40 17.88 -30.40
CA THR A 5 -27.92 16.56 -29.98
C THR A 5 -26.54 16.34 -30.60
N LYS A 6 -25.47 16.56 -29.81
CA LYS A 6 -24.09 16.24 -30.21
C LYS A 6 -24.01 14.73 -30.35
N LYS A 7 -24.03 14.26 -31.60
CA LYS A 7 -23.71 12.87 -31.95
C LYS A 7 -22.35 12.60 -31.32
N THR A 8 -22.26 11.59 -30.45
CA THR A 8 -21.03 11.11 -29.79
C THR A 8 -20.10 10.54 -30.86
N ALA A 9 -19.54 11.42 -31.68
CA ALA A 9 -18.54 11.09 -32.66
C ALA A 9 -17.21 11.06 -31.94
N GLU A 10 -16.58 9.89 -31.92
CA GLU A 10 -15.20 9.68 -31.49
C GLU A 10 -14.30 10.83 -31.98
N ARG A 11 -13.59 11.49 -31.06
CA ARG A 11 -12.78 12.68 -31.36
C ARG A 11 -11.64 12.29 -32.29
N LEU A 12 -11.58 12.90 -33.48
CA LEU A 12 -10.61 12.49 -34.50
C LEU A 12 -9.37 13.37 -34.46
N ILE A 13 -8.21 12.73 -34.33
CA ILE A 13 -6.89 13.34 -34.35
C ILE A 13 -6.16 12.88 -35.61
N LYS A 14 -5.64 13.83 -36.39
CA LYS A 14 -4.88 13.56 -37.61
C LYS A 14 -3.39 13.73 -37.35
N LYS A 15 -2.61 12.69 -37.62
CA LYS A 15 -1.15 12.75 -37.59
C LYS A 15 -0.60 13.13 -38.96
N TYR A 16 0.26 14.13 -38.97
CA TYR A 16 1.01 14.57 -40.16
C TYR A 16 2.49 14.17 -40.05
N PRO A 17 3.19 13.96 -41.19
CA PRO A 17 4.57 13.45 -41.21
C PRO A 17 5.59 14.25 -40.39
N ASN A 18 5.38 15.57 -40.22
CA ASN A 18 6.29 16.45 -39.46
C ASN A 18 6.12 16.31 -37.94
N ARG A 19 5.77 15.12 -37.44
CA ARG A 19 5.47 14.80 -36.03
C ARG A 19 4.32 15.64 -35.41
N ARG A 20 3.49 16.30 -36.23
CA ARG A 20 2.39 17.15 -35.76
C ARG A 20 1.10 16.35 -35.64
N LEU A 21 0.41 16.52 -34.53
CA LEU A 21 -0.95 16.02 -34.32
C LEU A 21 -1.92 17.20 -34.49
N TYR A 22 -3.04 16.97 -35.15
CA TYR A 22 -4.07 17.96 -35.40
C TYR A 22 -5.41 17.45 -34.90
N ASP A 23 -6.02 18.20 -34.00
CA ASP A 23 -7.32 17.89 -33.47
C ASP A 23 -8.41 18.46 -34.37
N THR A 24 -9.30 17.60 -34.86
CA THR A 24 -10.38 18.04 -35.75
C THR A 24 -11.55 18.69 -35.02
N GLU A 25 -11.69 18.47 -33.71
CA GLU A 25 -12.76 19.05 -32.90
C GLU A 25 -12.41 20.49 -32.51
N THR A 26 -11.22 20.72 -31.98
CA THR A 26 -10.75 22.08 -31.63
C THR A 26 -10.13 22.81 -32.81
N SER A 27 -9.86 22.12 -33.92
CA SER A 27 -9.22 22.66 -35.12
C SER A 27 -7.80 23.22 -34.86
N THR A 28 -7.08 22.65 -33.89
CA THR A 28 -5.76 23.12 -33.47
C THR A 28 -4.68 22.04 -33.56
N TYR A 29 -3.42 22.45 -33.66
CA TYR A 29 -2.30 21.55 -33.45
C TYR A 29 -2.17 21.23 -31.96
N ILE A 30 -1.96 19.95 -31.66
CA ILE A 30 -1.79 19.44 -30.30
C ILE A 30 -0.49 18.63 -30.21
N THR A 31 -0.04 18.42 -28.98
CA THR A 31 1.15 17.65 -28.63
C THR A 31 0.76 16.26 -28.11
N LEU A 32 1.75 15.38 -27.90
CA LEU A 32 1.51 14.10 -27.24
C LEU A 32 1.06 14.26 -25.78
N ALA A 33 1.50 15.32 -25.10
CA ALA A 33 1.04 15.63 -23.76
C ALA A 33 -0.44 16.01 -23.73
N ASP A 34 -0.94 16.70 -24.76
CA ASP A 34 -2.37 17.00 -24.90
C ASP A 34 -3.17 15.73 -25.17
N VAL A 35 -2.68 14.82 -26.03
CA VAL A 35 -3.33 13.52 -26.25
C VAL A 35 -3.33 12.67 -24.97
N LYS A 36 -2.25 12.71 -24.19
CA LYS A 36 -2.22 12.08 -22.87
C LYS A 36 -3.31 12.65 -21.97
N GLN A 37 -3.53 13.95 -21.99
CA GLN A 37 -4.60 14.56 -21.20
C GLN A 37 -5.97 14.01 -21.61
N LEU A 38 -6.24 13.79 -22.90
CA LEU A 38 -7.48 13.14 -23.37
C LEU A 38 -7.66 11.73 -22.77
N VAL A 39 -6.57 10.95 -22.67
CA VAL A 39 -6.61 9.62 -22.03
C VAL A 39 -6.94 9.74 -20.54
N LEU A 40 -6.33 10.71 -19.84
CA LEU A 40 -6.58 10.95 -18.42
C LEU A 40 -8.01 11.44 -18.15
N ASP A 41 -8.56 12.23 -19.07
CA ASP A 41 -9.92 12.75 -19.03
C ASP A 41 -10.96 11.70 -19.45
N GLN A 42 -10.52 10.49 -19.84
CA GLN A 42 -11.36 9.38 -20.32
C GLN A 42 -12.18 9.77 -21.57
N GLU A 43 -11.60 10.58 -22.45
CA GLU A 43 -12.21 10.92 -23.73
C GLU A 43 -11.94 9.84 -24.78
N ASP A 44 -13.00 9.44 -25.52
CA ASP A 44 -12.87 8.54 -26.66
C ASP A 44 -12.32 9.29 -27.88
N PHE A 45 -11.14 8.88 -28.35
CA PHE A 45 -10.51 9.46 -29.53
C PHE A 45 -9.88 8.41 -30.43
N LYS A 46 -9.67 8.81 -31.69
CA LYS A 46 -8.97 8.03 -32.70
C LYS A 46 -7.87 8.84 -33.35
N VAL A 47 -6.70 8.24 -33.52
CA VAL A 47 -5.61 8.86 -34.28
C VAL A 47 -5.46 8.19 -35.63
N ILE A 48 -5.55 8.98 -36.70
CA ILE A 48 -5.35 8.50 -38.06
C ILE A 48 -4.16 9.19 -38.73
N ASP A 49 -3.45 8.46 -39.58
CA ASP A 49 -2.48 9.09 -40.48
C ASP A 49 -3.21 9.92 -41.55
N ALA A 50 -2.83 11.19 -41.69
CA ALA A 50 -3.50 12.10 -42.61
C ALA A 50 -3.28 11.77 -44.11
N LYS A 51 -2.25 10.98 -44.44
CA LYS A 51 -1.94 10.57 -45.81
C LYS A 51 -2.48 9.18 -46.13
N SER A 52 -2.23 8.19 -45.26
CA SER A 52 -2.61 6.80 -45.52
C SER A 52 -3.98 6.41 -44.97
N ASN A 53 -4.60 7.23 -44.10
CA ASN A 53 -5.77 6.86 -43.29
C ASN A 53 -5.57 5.62 -42.41
N GLU A 54 -4.33 5.25 -42.13
CA GLU A 54 -4.02 4.16 -41.20
C GLU A 54 -4.40 4.55 -39.76
N ASP A 55 -4.93 3.59 -39.00
CA ASP A 55 -5.22 3.76 -37.57
C ASP A 55 -3.92 3.69 -36.76
N LEU A 56 -3.52 4.84 -36.23
CA LEU A 56 -2.30 5.01 -35.44
C LEU A 56 -2.58 5.09 -33.94
N THR A 57 -3.82 4.89 -33.50
CA THR A 57 -4.24 5.07 -32.10
C THR A 57 -3.36 4.25 -31.16
N ARG A 58 -3.17 2.96 -31.46
CA ARG A 58 -2.30 2.07 -30.66
C ARG A 58 -0.84 2.54 -30.65
N ALA A 59 -0.32 2.98 -31.79
CA ALA A 59 1.07 3.43 -31.90
C ALA A 59 1.33 4.69 -31.07
N ILE A 60 0.36 5.62 -31.04
CA ILE A 60 0.44 6.84 -30.23
C ILE A 60 0.34 6.54 -28.74
N LEU A 61 -0.57 5.66 -28.32
CA LEU A 61 -0.67 5.25 -26.91
C LEU A 61 0.64 4.60 -26.41
N LEU A 62 1.26 3.74 -27.22
CA LEU A 62 2.57 3.15 -26.90
C LEU A 62 3.67 4.22 -26.81
N GLN A 63 3.64 5.22 -27.68
CA GLN A 63 4.57 6.33 -27.63
C GLN A 63 4.42 7.16 -26.34
N ILE A 64 3.19 7.43 -25.92
CA ILE A 64 2.91 8.13 -24.65
C ILE A 64 3.49 7.34 -23.48
N ILE A 65 3.23 6.03 -23.41
CA ILE A 65 3.79 5.16 -22.35
C ILE A 65 5.32 5.22 -22.32
N LEU A 66 5.97 5.17 -23.49
CA LEU A 66 7.42 5.25 -23.59
C LEU A 66 7.97 6.59 -23.07
N GLU A 67 7.31 7.69 -23.42
CA GLU A 67 7.70 9.03 -22.95
C GLU A 67 7.57 9.15 -21.44
N GLU A 68 6.47 8.68 -20.84
CA GLU A 68 6.26 8.71 -19.38
C GLU A 68 7.28 7.83 -18.62
N GLU A 69 7.60 6.64 -19.13
CA GLU A 69 8.60 5.75 -18.51
C GLU A 69 10.02 6.33 -18.61
N SER A 70 10.31 7.16 -19.62
CA SER A 70 11.63 7.79 -19.80
C SER A 70 11.81 9.09 -19.00
N GLY A 71 10.72 9.79 -18.70
CA GLY A 71 10.73 11.13 -18.09
C GLY A 71 10.30 11.19 -16.62
N GLY A 72 9.86 10.08 -16.02
CA GLY A 72 9.29 10.04 -14.66
C GLY A 72 9.82 8.90 -13.78
N LEU A 73 9.01 8.51 -12.78
CA LEU A 73 9.23 7.30 -11.99
C LEU A 73 8.73 6.09 -12.81
N PRO A 74 9.61 5.20 -13.29
CA PRO A 74 9.19 4.08 -14.13
C PRO A 74 8.26 3.15 -13.34
N MET A 75 7.07 2.90 -13.89
CA MET A 75 6.09 1.98 -13.33
C MET A 75 6.47 0.53 -13.67
N PHE A 76 7.08 0.30 -14.84
CA PHE A 76 7.34 -1.04 -15.33
C PHE A 76 8.75 -1.52 -14.99
N SER A 77 8.84 -2.63 -14.26
CA SER A 77 10.12 -3.31 -14.04
C SER A 77 10.64 -3.97 -15.33
N SER A 78 11.97 -4.07 -15.48
CA SER A 78 12.58 -4.77 -16.62
C SER A 78 12.15 -6.24 -16.71
N SER A 79 11.87 -6.89 -15.57
CA SER A 79 11.35 -8.25 -15.52
C SER A 79 9.96 -8.34 -16.17
N MET A 80 9.06 -7.41 -15.82
CA MET A 80 7.71 -7.33 -16.40
C MET A 80 7.76 -7.07 -17.91
N LEU A 81 8.55 -6.08 -18.35
CA LEU A 81 8.72 -5.79 -19.78
C LEU A 81 9.26 -7.00 -20.55
N SER A 82 10.24 -7.70 -19.99
CA SER A 82 10.80 -8.92 -20.61
C SER A 82 9.77 -10.05 -20.71
N GLN A 83 8.90 -10.20 -19.70
CA GLN A 83 7.80 -11.17 -19.74
C GLN A 83 6.78 -10.80 -20.82
N ILE A 84 6.36 -9.52 -20.88
CA ILE A 84 5.48 -8.99 -21.93
C ILE A 84 6.04 -9.32 -23.32
N ILE A 85 7.33 -9.03 -23.56
CA ILE A 85 7.99 -9.32 -24.85
C ILE A 85 8.03 -10.83 -25.15
N ARG A 86 8.37 -11.66 -24.16
CA ARG A 86 8.37 -13.13 -24.33
C ARG A 86 6.99 -13.69 -24.67
N PHE A 87 5.92 -13.11 -24.14
CA PHE A 87 4.56 -13.53 -24.48
C PHE A 87 4.21 -13.27 -25.95
N TYR A 88 4.76 -12.23 -26.58
CA TYR A 88 4.63 -12.04 -28.03
C TYR A 88 5.41 -13.09 -28.85
N GLY A 89 6.43 -13.73 -28.27
CA GLY A 89 7.22 -14.78 -28.91
C GLY A 89 6.71 -16.21 -28.71
N HIS A 90 5.72 -16.42 -27.84
CA HIS A 90 5.12 -17.74 -27.59
C HIS A 90 3.68 -17.79 -28.14
N ALA A 91 3.28 -18.95 -28.68
CA ALA A 91 2.06 -19.18 -29.45
C ALA A 91 0.70 -18.91 -28.74
N MET A 92 0.69 -18.30 -27.54
CA MET A 92 -0.52 -17.92 -26.78
C MET A 92 -0.82 -16.42 -26.85
N GLN A 93 -0.38 -15.75 -27.92
CA GLN A 93 -0.47 -14.31 -28.13
C GLN A 93 -1.88 -13.70 -27.92
N GLY A 94 -2.96 -14.46 -28.19
CA GLY A 94 -4.34 -13.99 -27.98
C GLY A 94 -4.88 -14.14 -26.54
N MET A 95 -4.40 -15.14 -25.79
CA MET A 95 -4.92 -15.45 -24.46
C MET A 95 -4.38 -14.49 -23.40
N MET A 96 -3.10 -14.10 -23.51
CA MET A 96 -2.45 -13.23 -22.52
C MET A 96 -2.98 -11.81 -22.55
N GLY A 97 -3.31 -11.25 -23.73
CA GLY A 97 -3.88 -9.91 -23.86
C GLY A 97 -5.19 -9.77 -23.09
N THR A 98 -6.12 -10.70 -23.34
CA THR A 98 -7.42 -10.76 -22.65
C THR A 98 -7.25 -10.99 -21.14
N TYR A 99 -6.25 -11.78 -20.72
CA TYR A 99 -5.96 -12.01 -19.31
C TYR A 99 -5.43 -10.75 -18.63
N LEU A 100 -4.49 -10.03 -19.25
CA LEU A 100 -3.94 -8.79 -18.71
C LEU A 100 -5.01 -7.71 -18.58
N GLU A 101 -5.85 -7.54 -19.60
CA GLU A 101 -6.98 -6.62 -19.59
C GLU A 101 -7.93 -6.89 -18.42
N LYS A 102 -8.33 -8.16 -18.22
CA LYS A 102 -9.19 -8.56 -17.10
C LYS A 102 -8.56 -8.31 -15.73
N ASN A 103 -7.24 -8.56 -15.58
CA ASN A 103 -6.55 -8.32 -14.31
C ASN A 103 -6.41 -6.82 -14.01
N ILE A 104 -6.13 -6.00 -15.03
CA ILE A 104 -6.09 -4.53 -14.88
C ILE A 104 -7.48 -4.02 -14.48
N GLN A 105 -8.54 -4.46 -15.16
CA GLN A 105 -9.90 -4.06 -14.82
C GLN A 105 -10.28 -4.48 -13.39
N ALA A 106 -9.98 -5.71 -12.99
CA ALA A 106 -10.23 -6.18 -11.63
C ALA A 106 -9.48 -5.35 -10.58
N PHE A 107 -8.25 -4.92 -10.86
CA PHE A 107 -7.48 -4.04 -9.98
C PHE A 107 -8.13 -2.65 -9.85
N ILE A 108 -8.59 -2.07 -10.97
CA ILE A 108 -9.32 -0.79 -11.00
C ILE A 108 -10.60 -0.92 -10.16
N ASP A 109 -11.37 -1.99 -10.33
CA ASP A 109 -12.61 -2.24 -9.59
C ASP A 109 -12.36 -2.41 -8.08
N ILE A 110 -11.29 -3.11 -7.70
CA ILE A 110 -10.87 -3.25 -6.30
C ILE A 110 -10.50 -1.90 -5.70
N GLN A 111 -9.71 -1.09 -6.42
CA GLN A 111 -9.33 0.24 -5.95
C GLN A 111 -10.54 1.15 -5.80
N ALA A 112 -11.47 1.14 -6.76
CA ALA A 112 -12.72 1.88 -6.71
C ALA A 112 -13.58 1.45 -5.51
N LYS A 113 -13.69 0.14 -5.26
CA LYS A 113 -14.43 -0.41 -4.12
C LYS A 113 -13.79 -0.06 -2.78
N LEU A 114 -12.46 -0.10 -2.67
CA LEU A 114 -11.76 0.31 -1.45
C LEU A 114 -11.88 1.82 -1.22
N ALA A 115 -11.79 2.62 -2.29
CA ALA A 115 -12.01 4.06 -2.22
C ALA A 115 -13.44 4.36 -1.77
N ASP A 116 -14.46 3.71 -2.33
CA ASP A 116 -15.86 3.86 -1.95
C ASP A 116 -16.13 3.37 -0.51
N GLN A 117 -15.55 2.25 -0.08
CA GLN A 117 -15.63 1.79 1.31
C GLN A 117 -14.96 2.76 2.29
N SER A 118 -13.81 3.33 1.93
CA SER A 118 -13.14 4.34 2.76
C SER A 118 -13.93 5.64 2.80
N LYS A 119 -14.51 6.06 1.67
CA LYS A 119 -15.38 7.23 1.57
C LYS A 119 -16.67 7.00 2.36
N ASN A 120 -17.25 5.80 2.33
CA ASN A 120 -18.39 5.44 3.17
C ASN A 120 -18.03 5.34 4.67
N LEU A 121 -16.78 5.02 5.03
CA LEU A 121 -16.29 5.16 6.41
C LEU A 121 -16.11 6.63 6.82
N VAL A 122 -15.68 7.49 5.89
CA VAL A 122 -15.36 8.91 6.13
C VAL A 122 -16.60 9.81 6.06
N GLU A 123 -17.50 9.61 5.09
CA GLU A 123 -18.81 10.26 4.95
C GLU A 123 -19.89 9.59 5.81
N GLY A 124 -19.70 8.33 6.22
CA GLY A 124 -20.64 7.54 7.02
C GLY A 124 -20.01 6.94 8.28
N LYS A 125 -19.84 7.76 9.32
CA LYS A 125 -19.81 7.33 10.74
C LYS A 125 -18.68 6.40 11.23
N ALA A 126 -17.47 6.40 10.67
CA ALA A 126 -16.32 5.73 11.32
C ALA A 126 -15.34 6.67 12.04
N MET A 127 -15.55 7.98 11.95
CA MET A 127 -14.91 9.00 12.78
C MET A 127 -15.97 9.83 13.53
N ASN A 128 -17.04 9.20 14.02
CA ASN A 128 -17.88 9.83 15.03
C ASN A 128 -17.27 9.49 16.41
N PRO A 129 -16.78 10.47 17.19
CA PRO A 129 -16.30 10.25 18.55
C PRO A 129 -17.30 9.44 19.39
N GLU A 130 -18.60 9.58 19.09
CA GLU A 130 -19.67 8.89 19.78
C GLU A 130 -19.73 7.39 19.47
N VAL A 131 -19.49 6.96 18.23
CA VAL A 131 -19.43 5.52 17.85
C VAL A 131 -18.17 4.87 18.43
N TRP A 132 -17.04 5.58 18.42
CA TRP A 132 -15.82 5.11 19.10
C TRP A 132 -16.04 5.02 20.62
N SER A 133 -16.71 6.02 21.22
CA SER A 133 -17.07 6.00 22.64
C SER A 133 -18.06 4.90 22.99
N GLN A 134 -19.02 4.61 22.12
CA GLN A 134 -20.01 3.55 22.32
C GLN A 134 -19.38 2.17 22.15
N PHE A 135 -18.45 2.01 21.21
CA PHE A 135 -17.64 0.80 21.07
C PHE A 135 -16.76 0.57 22.31
N MET A 136 -16.09 1.62 22.81
CA MET A 136 -15.31 1.56 24.06
C MET A 136 -16.19 1.29 25.28
N ASN A 137 -17.40 1.87 25.34
CA ASN A 137 -18.35 1.65 26.44
C ASN A 137 -18.98 0.25 26.40
N MET A 138 -19.12 -0.36 25.23
CA MET A 138 -19.61 -1.75 25.10
C MET A 138 -18.50 -2.78 25.41
N GLN A 139 -17.22 -2.40 25.23
CA GLN A 139 -16.05 -3.21 25.59
C GLN A 139 -15.56 -2.97 27.04
N ALA A 140 -16.06 -1.94 27.72
CA ALA A 140 -15.75 -1.60 29.10
C ALA A 140 -16.04 -2.74 30.12
N PRO A 141 -17.18 -3.47 30.10
CA PRO A 141 -17.41 -4.53 31.08
C PRO A 141 -16.45 -5.73 30.92
N MET A 142 -15.91 -5.96 29.72
CA MET A 142 -14.94 -7.03 29.47
C MET A 142 -13.52 -6.64 29.93
N MET A 143 -13.11 -5.40 29.66
CA MET A 143 -11.85 -4.84 30.14
C MET A 143 -11.83 -4.68 31.67
N GLN A 144 -12.95 -4.33 32.29
CA GLN A 144 -13.05 -4.20 33.75
C GLN A 144 -12.95 -5.57 34.46
N GLY A 145 -13.55 -6.62 33.88
CA GLY A 145 -13.37 -7.99 34.36
C GLY A 145 -11.94 -8.51 34.19
N MET A 146 -11.31 -8.25 33.04
CA MET A 146 -9.92 -8.63 32.78
C MET A 146 -8.94 -7.86 33.67
N MET A 147 -9.15 -6.56 33.88
CA MET A 147 -8.30 -5.74 34.75
C MET A 147 -8.47 -6.10 36.22
N THR A 148 -9.68 -6.45 36.67
CA THR A 148 -9.91 -6.94 38.04
C THR A 148 -9.22 -8.30 38.24
N SER A 149 -9.35 -9.22 37.28
CA SER A 149 -8.63 -10.51 37.31
C SER A 149 -7.11 -10.33 37.27
N TYR A 150 -6.60 -9.35 36.52
CA TYR A 150 -5.16 -9.07 36.40
C TYR A 150 -4.59 -8.42 37.68
N ILE A 151 -5.32 -7.49 38.28
CA ILE A 151 -4.95 -6.87 39.55
C ILE A 151 -4.94 -7.89 40.69
N GLU A 152 -5.90 -8.81 40.72
CA GLU A 152 -5.96 -9.85 41.75
C GLU A 152 -4.87 -10.92 41.58
N GLN A 153 -4.60 -11.34 40.34
CA GLN A 153 -3.50 -12.26 40.04
C GLN A 153 -2.13 -11.62 40.34
N SER A 154 -1.93 -10.34 40.00
CA SER A 154 -0.68 -9.65 40.31
C SER A 154 -0.47 -9.43 41.80
N LYS A 155 -1.54 -9.19 42.58
CA LYS A 155 -1.47 -9.13 44.05
C LYS A 155 -1.03 -10.47 44.64
N ASN A 156 -1.59 -11.59 44.19
CA ASN A 156 -1.21 -12.92 44.69
C ASN A 156 0.23 -13.30 44.29
N MET A 157 0.64 -12.96 43.06
CA MET A 157 2.01 -13.18 42.61
C MET A 157 3.03 -12.31 43.35
N PHE A 158 2.67 -11.07 43.69
CA PHE A 158 3.51 -10.17 44.50
C PHE A 158 3.68 -10.68 45.93
N VAL A 159 2.61 -11.17 46.55
CA VAL A 159 2.65 -11.79 47.90
C VAL A 159 3.50 -13.07 47.88
N GLN A 160 3.32 -13.92 46.86
CA GLN A 160 4.10 -15.15 46.72
C GLN A 160 5.60 -14.85 46.46
N MET A 161 5.90 -13.83 45.66
CA MET A 161 7.28 -13.37 45.43
C MET A 161 7.90 -12.78 46.70
N GLN A 162 7.13 -12.04 47.51
CA GLN A 162 7.57 -11.50 48.79
C GLN A 162 7.91 -12.62 49.78
N GLU A 163 7.07 -13.65 49.88
CA GLU A 163 7.33 -14.83 50.71
C GLU A 163 8.55 -15.61 50.22
N GLN A 164 8.69 -15.81 48.91
CA GLN A 164 9.84 -16.49 48.32
C GLN A 164 11.14 -15.72 48.55
N MET A 165 11.11 -14.39 48.40
CA MET A 165 12.28 -13.54 48.65
C MET A 165 12.67 -13.52 50.13
N GLN A 166 11.69 -13.47 51.05
CA GLN A 166 11.96 -13.59 52.50
C GLN A 166 12.56 -14.95 52.85
N THR A 167 12.07 -16.02 52.25
CA THR A 167 12.57 -17.37 52.51
C THR A 167 13.99 -17.54 51.97
N GLN A 168 14.27 -17.00 50.79
CA GLN A 168 15.61 -16.98 50.19
C GLN A 168 16.59 -16.09 50.98
N ALA A 169 16.15 -14.93 51.47
CA ALA A 169 16.93 -14.06 52.34
C ALA A 169 17.25 -14.74 53.69
N LYS A 170 16.28 -15.43 54.29
CA LYS A 170 16.48 -16.21 55.53
C LYS A 170 17.45 -17.38 55.33
N SER A 171 17.36 -18.11 54.21
CA SER A 171 18.30 -19.21 53.91
C SER A 171 19.71 -18.72 53.58
N MET A 172 19.85 -17.52 53.01
CA MET A 172 21.15 -16.88 52.79
C MET A 172 21.78 -16.41 54.11
N PHE A 173 20.95 -15.91 55.03
CA PHE A 173 21.40 -15.43 56.34
C PHE A 173 21.79 -16.57 57.29
N SER A 174 21.20 -17.77 57.17
CA SER A 174 21.59 -18.92 58.00
C SER A 174 22.90 -19.60 57.58
N ASN A 175 23.37 -19.36 56.34
CA ASN A 175 24.55 -20.02 55.77
C ASN A 175 25.84 -19.19 55.83
N PHE A 176 25.84 -18.04 56.53
CA PHE A 176 27.05 -17.23 56.73
C PHE A 176 27.73 -17.57 58.07
N PRO A 177 28.94 -18.17 58.06
CA PRO A 177 29.69 -18.42 59.29
C PRO A 177 30.36 -17.14 59.78
N PHE A 178 30.04 -16.72 61.00
CA PHE A 178 30.77 -15.67 61.72
C PHE A 178 32.07 -16.26 62.28
N THR A 179 33.23 -15.86 61.77
CA THR A 179 34.53 -16.19 62.36
C THR A 179 35.04 -15.00 63.18
N GLN A 180 35.28 -15.20 64.49
CA GLN A 180 36.04 -14.26 65.32
C GLN A 180 37.55 -14.52 65.15
N PRO A 181 38.41 -13.49 65.14
CA PRO A 181 39.85 -13.67 65.01
C PRO A 181 40.51 -13.97 66.37
N VAL A 182 41.50 -14.87 66.39
CA VAL A 182 42.33 -15.24 67.56
C VAL A 182 43.79 -14.80 67.31
N PRO A 183 44.57 -14.34 68.30
CA PRO A 183 45.86 -13.70 68.09
C PRO A 183 47.05 -14.67 67.98
N ASN A 184 48.11 -14.10 67.41
CA ASN A 184 49.39 -14.63 66.97
C ASN A 184 50.27 -15.26 68.08
N SER A 185 50.97 -16.37 67.77
CA SER A 185 52.25 -16.72 68.39
C SER A 185 53.08 -17.63 67.49
N THR A 186 54.04 -17.02 66.81
CA THR A 186 55.18 -17.64 66.14
C THR A 186 56.04 -18.40 67.16
N GLU A 187 56.26 -19.69 66.91
CA GLU A 187 57.14 -20.55 67.72
C GLU A 187 58.57 -20.59 67.12
N PRO A 188 59.64 -20.67 67.93
CA PRO A 188 61.00 -20.38 67.48
C PRO A 188 61.86 -21.62 67.13
N GLU A 189 62.92 -21.32 66.38
CA GLU A 189 64.29 -21.87 66.42
C GLU A 189 64.65 -23.30 65.94
N LYS A 190 65.53 -23.29 64.92
CA LYS A 190 66.90 -23.88 64.84
C LYS A 190 67.00 -25.42 64.81
N LYS A 191 67.86 -26.02 63.99
CA LYS A 191 69.28 -25.71 63.75
C LYS A 191 69.76 -26.43 62.48
#